data_AF-A0A2K6Q8E5-F1
#
_entry.id   AF-A0A2K6Q8E5-F1
#
_cell.length_a   1.000
_cell.length_b   1.000
_cell.length_c   1.000
_cell.angle_alpha   90.00
_cell.angle_beta   90.00
_cell.angle_gamma   90.00
#
_symmetry.space_group_name_H-M   'P 1'
#
loop_
_entity.id
_entity.type
_entity.pdbx_description
1 polymer ?
#
loop_
_entity_poly.entity_id
_entity_poly.type
_entity_poly.pdbx_seq_one_letter_code
_entity_poly.pdbx_strand_id
1 'polypeptide(L)'
;TPESSLHEALDQCMTALDLFLTNQFSEALSYLKPRTKESMYHSLTYATILEMQAMMTFDPQDILLAGNMMKEAQMLCQRHRRKSSVTDSFSSLVNRPTLGQFTEGVASRTSRPRKGQLSSLSSPRGPGPGVHHLFLLQDENMVSFIKGGIKVRNSYQTYKELDSLVQSSQYCKGENHPHFEGGVKLGVGAFNLTLSMLPTRILRLLEFVGFSGNKDYGLLQLEEGASGHSFRAVLCVMLLLCYHTFLTFVLGTGNVNIEEAEKLLKPYLNRYPKGAIFLFFAGRIEVIKGNIDAAIRRFEECCEAQQHWKQFHHMCYWELMWCFTYKGQWKMSYFYADLLSKENCWSKATYIYMKAAYLSMFGKEEYKPFGDDEVELFRWV
;
A
#
# COMPACT_ATOMS: atom_id res chain seq x y z
N THR A 1 -13.27 -12.02 -28.71
CA THR A 1 -11.81 -11.90 -28.83
C THR A 1 -11.19 -13.00 -28.01
N PRO A 2 -10.11 -13.66 -28.47
CA PRO A 2 -9.48 -14.69 -27.65
C PRO A 2 -9.05 -14.03 -26.33
N GLU A 3 -9.39 -14.65 -25.20
CA GLU A 3 -8.90 -14.22 -23.89
C GLU A 3 -7.38 -14.09 -24.01
N SER A 4 -6.84 -12.87 -23.88
CA SER A 4 -5.38 -12.70 -23.84
C SER A 4 -4.84 -13.67 -22.81
N SER A 5 -3.81 -14.42 -23.15
CA SER A 5 -3.21 -15.35 -22.20
C SER A 5 -2.90 -14.61 -20.90
N LEU A 6 -3.04 -15.29 -19.76
CA LEU A 6 -2.72 -14.71 -18.45
C LEU A 6 -1.33 -14.06 -18.44
N HIS A 7 -0.38 -14.67 -19.17
CA HIS A 7 0.97 -14.16 -19.39
C HIS A 7 0.97 -12.79 -20.08
N GLU A 8 0.27 -12.65 -21.20
CA GLU A 8 0.15 -11.38 -21.92
C GLU A 8 -0.46 -10.28 -21.04
N ALA A 9 -1.45 -10.63 -20.21
CA ALA A 9 -2.04 -9.67 -19.28
C ALA A 9 -1.07 -9.22 -18.18
N LEU A 10 -0.20 -10.12 -17.70
CA LEU A 10 0.84 -9.82 -16.72
C LEU A 10 1.93 -8.93 -17.33
N ASP A 11 2.37 -9.20 -18.55
CA ASP A 11 3.39 -8.40 -19.26
C ASP A 11 2.91 -6.97 -19.52
N GLN A 12 1.64 -6.82 -19.93
CA GLN A 12 1.02 -5.51 -20.10
C GLN A 12 0.94 -4.75 -18.76
N CYS A 13 0.59 -5.44 -17.67
CA CYS A 13 0.57 -4.81 -16.34
C CYS A 13 1.97 -4.43 -15.86
N MET A 14 3.00 -5.24 -16.14
CA MET A 14 4.41 -4.90 -15.85
C MET A 14 4.85 -3.66 -16.62
N THR A 15 4.47 -3.55 -17.90
CA THR A 15 4.76 -2.35 -18.71
C THR A 15 4.10 -1.10 -18.11
N ALA A 16 2.84 -1.19 -17.71
CA ALA A 16 2.14 -0.09 -17.06
C ALA A 16 2.80 0.30 -15.72
N LEU A 17 3.29 -0.69 -14.98
CA LEU A 17 4.02 -0.45 -13.73
C LEU A 17 5.36 0.23 -13.99
N ASP A 18 6.10 -0.15 -15.03
CA ASP A 18 7.32 0.53 -15.44
C ASP A 18 7.05 2.00 -15.82
N LEU A 19 5.96 2.29 -16.54
CA LEU A 19 5.51 3.66 -16.81
C LEU A 19 5.24 4.42 -15.50
N PHE A 20 4.51 3.81 -14.57
CA PHE A 20 4.21 4.42 -13.26
C PHE A 20 5.49 4.72 -12.46
N LEU A 21 6.43 3.77 -12.38
CA LEU A 21 7.69 3.88 -11.65
C LEU A 21 8.69 4.84 -12.30
N THR A 22 8.50 5.19 -13.57
CA THR A 22 9.26 6.23 -14.31
C THR A 22 8.54 7.58 -14.35
N ASN A 23 7.55 7.78 -13.48
CA ASN A 23 6.76 9.01 -13.32
C ASN A 23 5.79 9.33 -14.49
N GLN A 24 5.56 8.40 -15.41
CA GLN A 24 4.59 8.52 -16.51
C GLN A 24 3.20 8.09 -16.02
N PHE A 25 2.71 8.72 -14.95
CA PHE A 25 1.52 8.28 -14.22
C PHE A 25 0.24 8.26 -15.09
N SER A 26 0.02 9.34 -15.85
CA SER A 26 -1.14 9.46 -16.75
C SER A 26 -1.12 8.41 -17.85
N GLU A 27 0.07 8.12 -18.39
CA GLU A 27 0.25 7.12 -19.44
C GLU A 27 -0.02 5.71 -18.89
N ALA A 28 0.52 5.37 -17.72
CA ALA A 28 0.26 4.11 -17.03
C ALA A 28 -1.23 3.86 -16.82
N LEU A 29 -1.96 4.87 -16.30
CA LEU A 29 -3.41 4.77 -16.10
C LEU A 29 -4.15 4.65 -17.44
N SER A 30 -3.78 5.45 -18.45
CA SER A 30 -4.40 5.40 -19.77
C SER A 30 -4.20 4.06 -20.47
N TYR A 31 -3.04 3.43 -20.28
CA TYR A 31 -2.66 2.14 -20.85
C TYR A 31 -3.51 1.01 -20.26
N LEU A 32 -3.75 1.04 -18.94
CA LEU A 32 -4.52 0.01 -18.24
C LEU A 32 -6.04 0.16 -18.47
N LYS A 33 -6.54 1.40 -18.57
CA LYS A 33 -7.98 1.75 -18.59
C LYS A 33 -8.83 0.91 -19.55
N PRO A 34 -8.44 0.65 -20.82
CA PRO A 34 -9.27 -0.07 -21.78
C PRO A 34 -9.64 -1.50 -21.34
N ARG A 35 -8.75 -2.17 -20.60
CA ARG A 35 -8.90 -3.59 -20.24
C ARG A 35 -9.38 -3.82 -18.81
N THR A 36 -9.66 -2.75 -18.06
CA THR A 36 -10.11 -2.81 -16.64
C THR A 36 -11.40 -3.59 -16.42
N LYS A 37 -12.26 -3.72 -17.44
CA LYS A 37 -13.52 -4.47 -17.37
C LYS A 37 -13.41 -5.93 -17.82
N GLU A 38 -12.30 -6.28 -18.48
CA GLU A 38 -12.12 -7.58 -19.14
C GLU A 38 -11.07 -8.45 -18.45
N SER A 39 -10.02 -7.84 -17.91
CA SER A 39 -8.89 -8.56 -17.31
C SER A 39 -8.76 -8.24 -15.82
N MET A 40 -8.73 -9.30 -14.99
CA MET A 40 -8.55 -9.18 -13.54
C MET A 40 -7.27 -8.40 -13.17
N TYR A 41 -6.15 -8.68 -13.85
CA TYR A 41 -4.86 -8.04 -13.56
C TYR A 41 -4.84 -6.56 -13.94
N HIS A 42 -5.43 -6.19 -15.07
CA HIS A 42 -5.54 -4.78 -15.46
C HIS A 42 -6.42 -4.01 -14.48
N SER A 43 -7.57 -4.59 -14.12
CA SER A 43 -8.50 -4.02 -13.14
C SER A 43 -7.83 -3.81 -11.79
N LEU A 44 -7.14 -4.84 -11.29
CA LEU A 44 -6.46 -4.78 -9.99
C LEU A 44 -5.27 -3.81 -10.01
N THR A 45 -4.44 -3.82 -11.06
CA THR A 45 -3.30 -2.90 -11.17
C THR A 45 -3.75 -1.45 -11.23
N TYR A 46 -4.79 -1.17 -12.03
CA TYR A 46 -5.38 0.16 -12.11
C TYR A 46 -5.95 0.60 -10.76
N ALA A 47 -6.66 -0.30 -10.05
CA ALA A 47 -7.15 -0.03 -8.71
C ALA A 47 -6.01 0.26 -7.71
N THR A 48 -4.91 -0.51 -7.77
CA THR A 48 -3.75 -0.31 -6.89
C THR A 48 -3.06 1.03 -7.13
N ILE A 49 -2.89 1.48 -8.38
CA ILE A 49 -2.32 2.80 -8.68
C ILE A 49 -3.23 3.92 -8.12
N LEU A 50 -4.55 3.78 -8.27
CA LEU A 50 -5.50 4.74 -7.69
C LEU A 50 -5.50 4.70 -6.16
N GLU A 51 -5.32 3.53 -5.53
CA GLU A 51 -5.17 3.43 -4.07
C GLU A 51 -3.89 4.12 -3.59
N MET A 52 -2.77 3.96 -4.32
CA MET A 52 -1.55 4.73 -4.03
C MET A 52 -1.81 6.22 -4.11
N GLN A 53 -2.49 6.69 -5.16
CA GLN A 53 -2.89 8.09 -5.28
C GLN A 53 -3.73 8.53 -4.07
N ALA A 54 -4.80 7.81 -3.76
CA ALA A 54 -5.70 8.14 -2.65
C ALA A 54 -4.99 8.18 -1.29
N MET A 55 -4.04 7.28 -1.05
CA MET A 55 -3.23 7.28 0.18
C MET A 55 -2.33 8.51 0.27
N MET A 56 -1.79 9.00 -0.85
CA MET A 56 -0.92 10.17 -0.88
C MET A 56 -1.70 11.49 -0.84
N THR A 57 -2.85 11.56 -1.50
CA THR A 57 -3.64 12.80 -1.58
C THR A 57 -4.52 13.01 -0.36
N PHE A 58 -4.99 11.90 0.24
CA PHE A 58 -6.05 11.88 1.24
C PHE A 58 -7.30 12.67 0.80
N ASP A 59 -7.49 12.85 -0.51
CA ASP A 59 -8.61 13.58 -1.08
C ASP A 59 -9.86 12.70 -1.08
N PRO A 60 -11.00 13.16 -0.52
CA PRO A 60 -12.20 12.35 -0.45
C PRO A 60 -12.67 11.80 -1.81
N GLN A 61 -12.46 12.54 -2.89
CA GLN A 61 -12.82 12.11 -4.25
C GLN A 61 -11.89 11.00 -4.75
N ASP A 62 -10.58 11.13 -4.53
CA ASP A 62 -9.61 10.09 -4.90
C ASP A 62 -9.85 8.80 -4.09
N ILE A 63 -10.11 8.94 -2.77
CA ILE A 63 -10.46 7.82 -1.89
C ILE A 63 -11.73 7.11 -2.37
N LEU A 64 -12.76 7.88 -2.74
CA LEU A 64 -14.01 7.32 -3.25
C LEU A 64 -13.80 6.62 -4.60
N LEU A 65 -13.04 7.22 -5.50
CA LEU A 65 -12.73 6.67 -6.82
C LEU A 65 -11.96 5.35 -6.70
N ALA A 66 -10.86 5.35 -5.94
CA ALA A 66 -10.06 4.15 -5.66
C ALA A 66 -10.93 3.06 -5.04
N GLY A 67 -11.76 3.41 -4.05
CA GLY A 67 -12.62 2.46 -3.39
C GLY A 67 -13.73 1.87 -4.26
N ASN A 68 -14.27 2.64 -5.22
CA ASN A 68 -15.23 2.11 -6.20
C ASN A 68 -14.54 1.20 -7.22
N MET A 69 -13.37 1.60 -7.73
CA MET A 69 -12.60 0.78 -8.65
C MET A 69 -12.17 -0.55 -8.03
N MET A 70 -11.77 -0.55 -6.75
CA MET A 70 -11.43 -1.77 -6.03
C MET A 70 -12.64 -2.72 -5.87
N LYS A 71 -13.85 -2.18 -5.65
CA LYS A 71 -15.09 -3.00 -5.65
C LYS A 71 -15.34 -3.61 -7.03
N GLU A 72 -15.16 -2.85 -8.10
CA GLU A 72 -15.33 -3.34 -9.47
C GLU A 72 -14.34 -4.45 -9.80
N ALA A 73 -13.06 -4.26 -9.47
CA ALA A 73 -12.02 -5.27 -9.61
C ALA A 73 -12.36 -6.54 -8.82
N GLN A 74 -12.84 -6.40 -7.58
CA GLN A 74 -13.29 -7.53 -6.76
C GLN A 74 -14.47 -8.28 -7.41
N MET A 75 -15.48 -7.55 -7.93
CA MET A 75 -16.61 -8.16 -8.63
C MET A 75 -16.16 -8.91 -9.90
N LEU A 76 -15.22 -8.35 -10.66
CA LEU A 76 -14.64 -9.00 -11.83
C LEU A 76 -13.93 -10.31 -11.42
N CYS A 77 -13.08 -10.26 -10.39
CA CYS A 77 -12.42 -11.45 -9.84
C CYS A 77 -13.42 -12.54 -9.42
N GLN A 78 -14.54 -12.15 -8.81
CA GLN A 78 -15.60 -13.09 -8.41
C GLN A 78 -16.33 -13.72 -9.61
N ARG A 79 -16.46 -13.02 -10.74
CA ARG A 79 -17.06 -13.58 -11.96
C ARG A 79 -16.18 -14.66 -12.58
N HIS A 80 -14.86 -14.46 -12.57
CA HIS A 80 -13.89 -15.46 -13.04
C HIS A 80 -13.71 -16.62 -12.06
N ARG A 81 -14.14 -16.48 -10.79
CA ARG A 81 -14.14 -17.57 -9.81
C ARG A 81 -15.22 -18.60 -10.16
N ARG A 82 -14.86 -19.88 -10.23
CA ARG A 82 -15.84 -20.98 -10.43
C ARG A 82 -16.95 -20.93 -9.37
N LYS A 83 -18.22 -20.90 -9.80
CA LYS A 83 -19.40 -20.96 -8.92
C LYS A 83 -19.56 -22.37 -8.35
N SER A 84 -19.68 -22.50 -7.03
CA SER A 84 -20.11 -23.74 -6.38
C SER A 84 -21.62 -23.93 -6.54
N SER A 85 -22.07 -25.10 -7.01
CA SER A 85 -23.51 -25.44 -6.98
C SER A 85 -23.95 -25.71 -5.53
N VAL A 86 -25.25 -25.66 -5.24
CA VAL A 86 -25.82 -25.84 -3.90
C VAL A 86 -25.99 -27.33 -3.54
N THR A 87 -26.10 -28.22 -4.54
CA THR A 87 -26.48 -29.63 -4.34
C THR A 87 -25.44 -30.49 -3.62
N ASP A 88 -24.14 -30.29 -3.85
CA ASP A 88 -23.17 -31.18 -3.23
C ASP A 88 -22.81 -30.71 -1.82
N SER A 89 -23.26 -29.50 -1.42
CA SER A 89 -23.52 -28.98 -0.06
C SER A 89 -23.62 -30.06 1.01
N PHE A 90 -24.56 -30.97 0.80
CA PHE A 90 -25.10 -31.84 1.83
C PHE A 90 -24.42 -33.21 1.93
N SER A 91 -23.72 -33.69 0.89
CA SER A 91 -23.07 -35.02 0.92
C SER A 91 -21.74 -35.07 1.68
N SER A 92 -21.05 -33.93 1.83
CA SER A 92 -19.74 -33.87 2.51
C SER A 92 -19.82 -33.83 4.04
N LEU A 93 -21.02 -33.84 4.62
CA LEU A 93 -21.24 -33.81 6.06
C LEU A 93 -21.27 -35.21 6.68
N VAL A 94 -21.39 -36.27 5.86
CA VAL A 94 -21.66 -37.63 6.34
C VAL A 94 -20.47 -38.59 6.14
N ASN A 95 -19.52 -38.30 5.25
CA ASN A 95 -18.33 -39.14 5.04
C ASN A 95 -17.07 -38.28 4.83
N ARG A 96 -16.06 -38.45 5.72
CA ARG A 96 -14.68 -37.99 5.49
C ARG A 96 -13.93 -39.08 4.70
N PRO A 97 -13.36 -38.76 3.52
CA PRO A 97 -12.08 -39.35 3.15
C PRO A 97 -11.07 -38.39 2.46
N THR A 98 -9.81 -38.71 2.72
CA THR A 98 -8.49 -38.46 2.10
C THR A 98 -8.27 -37.34 1.08
N LEU A 99 -7.24 -36.53 1.37
CA LEU A 99 -6.70 -35.36 0.64
C LEU A 99 -6.08 -35.75 -0.71
N GLY A 100 -6.60 -35.22 -1.82
CA GLY A 100 -6.14 -35.45 -3.20
C GLY A 100 -5.73 -34.16 -3.92
N GLN A 101 -4.83 -34.33 -4.91
CA GLN A 101 -3.99 -33.36 -5.64
C GLN A 101 -4.66 -32.04 -6.09
N PHE A 102 -3.95 -30.91 -5.92
CA PHE A 102 -4.31 -29.58 -6.42
C PHE A 102 -3.36 -29.14 -7.55
N THR A 103 -3.90 -28.72 -8.69
CA THR A 103 -3.14 -28.21 -9.86
C THR A 103 -3.67 -26.83 -10.27
N GLU A 104 -2.77 -25.91 -10.57
CA GLU A 104 -3.07 -24.49 -10.80
C GLU A 104 -3.64 -24.12 -12.17
N GLY A 105 -3.96 -25.10 -13.01
CA GLY A 105 -4.41 -24.84 -14.38
C GLY A 105 -5.17 -26.01 -15.00
N VAL A 106 -6.46 -26.14 -14.69
CA VAL A 106 -7.41 -26.85 -15.57
C VAL A 106 -8.74 -26.09 -15.59
N ALA A 107 -8.71 -24.97 -16.30
CA ALA A 107 -9.89 -24.32 -16.86
C ALA A 107 -10.06 -24.71 -18.34
N SER A 108 -9.87 -25.98 -18.69
CA SER A 108 -10.22 -26.49 -20.02
C SER A 108 -10.32 -28.02 -20.03
N ARG A 109 -11.55 -28.50 -20.16
CA ARG A 109 -12.00 -29.88 -20.42
C ARG A 109 -11.83 -30.95 -19.31
N THR A 110 -12.86 -31.82 -19.28
CA THR A 110 -13.05 -33.09 -18.55
C THR A 110 -13.40 -33.07 -17.04
N SER A 111 -14.72 -33.09 -16.81
CA SER A 111 -15.53 -33.87 -15.85
C SER A 111 -14.92 -34.47 -14.56
N ARG A 112 -15.32 -33.89 -13.41
CA ARG A 112 -15.83 -34.49 -12.12
C ARG A 112 -15.31 -33.78 -10.84
N PRO A 113 -16.05 -33.80 -9.70
CA PRO A 113 -16.24 -32.58 -8.87
C PRO A 113 -15.71 -32.58 -7.40
N ARG A 114 -15.47 -31.35 -6.88
CA ARG A 114 -15.65 -30.79 -5.50
C ARG A 114 -14.73 -31.25 -4.33
N LYS A 115 -14.43 -30.46 -3.27
CA LYS A 115 -15.13 -29.34 -2.58
C LYS A 115 -14.25 -28.61 -1.52
N GLY A 116 -14.66 -27.39 -1.09
CA GLY A 116 -14.23 -26.71 0.17
C GLY A 116 -14.89 -25.32 0.39
N GLN A 117 -15.77 -25.22 1.41
CA GLN A 117 -16.69 -24.14 1.84
C GLN A 117 -16.46 -22.66 1.43
N LEU A 118 -17.46 -22.09 0.74
CA LEU A 118 -17.85 -20.68 0.89
C LEU A 118 -19.31 -20.51 0.44
N SER A 119 -20.23 -20.37 1.39
CA SER A 119 -21.64 -20.09 1.07
C SER A 119 -22.31 -19.30 2.19
N SER A 120 -22.13 -17.97 2.14
CA SER A 120 -23.15 -16.98 2.48
C SER A 120 -22.64 -15.60 2.09
N LEU A 121 -22.85 -15.18 0.84
CA LEU A 121 -22.71 -13.78 0.47
C LEU A 121 -23.74 -13.41 -0.59
N SER A 122 -24.97 -13.20 -0.12
CA SER A 122 -26.03 -12.53 -0.85
C SER A 122 -26.01 -11.03 -0.51
N SER A 123 -25.63 -10.23 -1.50
CA SER A 123 -25.97 -8.82 -1.72
C SER A 123 -25.37 -7.69 -0.84
N PRO A 124 -25.28 -6.45 -1.40
CA PRO A 124 -24.06 -5.65 -1.35
C PRO A 124 -24.23 -4.36 -0.52
N ARG A 125 -23.13 -3.93 0.11
CA ARG A 125 -22.82 -2.51 0.41
C ARG A 125 -21.49 -2.44 1.17
N GLY A 126 -20.46 -1.86 0.54
CA GLY A 126 -19.29 -1.36 1.24
C GLY A 126 -17.99 -1.46 0.44
N PRO A 127 -17.00 -0.57 0.67
CA PRO A 127 -15.67 -0.62 0.03
C PRO A 127 -14.90 -1.91 0.31
N GLY A 128 -13.92 -2.18 -0.54
CA GLY A 128 -13.04 -3.34 -0.46
C GLY A 128 -12.00 -3.23 0.68
N PRO A 129 -11.25 -4.31 0.96
CA PRO A 129 -10.32 -4.42 2.09
C PRO A 129 -9.11 -3.46 2.06
N GLY A 130 -8.64 -3.00 0.90
CA GLY A 130 -7.57 -1.99 0.81
C GLY A 130 -8.00 -0.59 1.28
N VAL A 131 -9.25 -0.24 0.99
CA VAL A 131 -9.89 1.04 1.39
C VAL A 131 -10.24 1.07 2.88
N HIS A 132 -10.35 -0.08 3.54
CA HIS A 132 -10.78 -0.15 4.93
C HIS A 132 -9.75 0.45 5.89
N HIS A 133 -8.45 0.38 5.61
CA HIS A 133 -7.43 1.01 6.44
C HIS A 133 -7.52 2.55 6.41
N LEU A 134 -7.93 3.12 5.28
CA LEU A 134 -8.11 4.56 5.11
C LEU A 134 -9.48 5.05 5.63
N PHE A 135 -10.54 4.25 5.46
CA PHE A 135 -11.89 4.54 5.97
C PHE A 135 -12.01 4.43 7.49
N LEU A 136 -11.16 3.64 8.15
CA LEU A 136 -11.15 3.48 9.60
C LEU A 136 -10.87 4.80 10.36
N LEU A 137 -10.30 5.80 9.69
CA LEU A 137 -9.98 7.10 10.28
C LEU A 137 -11.03 8.19 9.99
N GLN A 138 -12.06 7.90 9.18
CA GLN A 138 -13.01 8.92 8.73
C GLN A 138 -14.48 8.65 9.09
N ASP A 139 -14.85 7.41 9.46
CA ASP A 139 -16.25 7.05 9.71
C ASP A 139 -16.53 6.85 11.20
N GLU A 140 -17.32 7.74 11.81
CA GLU A 140 -17.70 7.71 13.24
C GLU A 140 -18.65 6.55 13.62
N ASN A 141 -18.95 5.61 12.71
CA ASN A 141 -19.95 4.57 12.94
C ASN A 141 -19.33 3.23 13.36
N MET A 142 -19.50 2.86 14.65
CA MET A 142 -19.01 1.59 15.22
C MET A 142 -19.44 0.34 14.43
N VAL A 143 -20.55 0.39 13.70
CA VAL A 143 -21.04 -0.72 12.87
C VAL A 143 -20.23 -0.88 11.56
N SER A 144 -19.76 0.20 10.94
CA SER A 144 -18.89 0.12 9.76
C SER A 144 -17.48 -0.35 10.15
N PHE A 145 -17.00 0.04 11.34
CA PHE A 145 -15.79 -0.48 11.97
C PHE A 145 -15.85 -2.02 12.17
N ILE A 146 -16.92 -2.54 12.79
CA ILE A 146 -17.10 -3.99 13.03
C ILE A 146 -17.23 -4.76 11.71
N LYS A 147 -18.04 -4.28 10.77
CA LYS A 147 -18.17 -4.91 9.43
C LYS A 147 -16.84 -4.88 8.66
N GLY A 148 -16.08 -3.81 8.79
CA GLY A 148 -14.70 -3.71 8.29
C GLY A 148 -13.80 -4.77 8.91
N GLY A 149 -13.80 -4.89 10.24
CA GLY A 149 -13.03 -5.89 10.98
C GLY A 149 -13.31 -7.34 10.55
N ILE A 150 -14.58 -7.70 10.31
CA ILE A 150 -14.95 -9.03 9.81
C ILE A 150 -14.40 -9.28 8.40
N LYS A 151 -14.46 -8.29 7.50
CA LYS A 151 -13.90 -8.42 6.14
C LYS A 151 -12.39 -8.55 6.15
N VAL A 152 -11.71 -7.77 6.99
CA VAL A 152 -10.26 -7.87 7.23
C VAL A 152 -9.92 -9.28 7.72
N ARG A 153 -10.73 -9.85 8.61
CA ARG A 153 -10.54 -11.22 9.12
C ARG A 153 -10.65 -12.27 8.04
N ASN A 154 -11.73 -12.21 7.26
CA ASN A 154 -11.95 -13.18 6.18
C ASN A 154 -10.83 -13.11 5.15
N SER A 155 -10.31 -11.90 4.88
CA SER A 155 -9.17 -11.72 3.98
C SER A 155 -7.90 -12.33 4.57
N TYR A 156 -7.59 -12.06 5.84
CA TYR A 156 -6.45 -12.66 6.53
C TYR A 156 -6.52 -14.20 6.55
N GLN A 157 -7.68 -14.76 6.87
CA GLN A 157 -7.91 -16.21 6.87
C GLN A 157 -7.71 -16.82 5.47
N THR A 158 -8.20 -16.13 4.42
CA THR A 158 -7.96 -16.56 3.03
C THR A 158 -6.46 -16.62 2.74
N TYR A 159 -5.69 -15.60 3.12
CA TYR A 159 -4.23 -15.61 2.91
C TYR A 159 -3.53 -16.73 3.69
N LYS A 160 -3.96 -17.05 4.92
CA LYS A 160 -3.41 -18.19 5.67
C LYS A 160 -3.69 -19.54 4.99
N GLU A 161 -4.88 -19.70 4.40
CA GLU A 161 -5.23 -20.90 3.64
C GLU A 161 -4.39 -21.01 2.36
N LEU A 162 -4.17 -19.90 1.65
CA LEU A 162 -3.33 -19.86 0.46
C LEU A 162 -1.86 -20.12 0.79
N ASP A 163 -1.34 -19.59 1.90
CA ASP A 163 0.01 -19.87 2.38
C ASP A 163 0.21 -21.35 2.71
N SER A 164 -0.77 -21.94 3.42
CA SER A 164 -0.77 -23.39 3.72
C SER A 164 -0.81 -24.24 2.44
N LEU A 165 -1.52 -23.78 1.40
CA LEU A 165 -1.58 -24.44 0.11
C LEU A 165 -0.22 -24.37 -0.62
N VAL A 166 0.42 -23.21 -0.65
CA VAL A 166 1.75 -23.02 -1.28
C VAL A 166 2.81 -23.88 -0.60
N GLN A 167 2.74 -24.02 0.72
CA GLN A 167 3.66 -24.85 1.51
C GLN A 167 3.36 -26.35 1.40
N SER A 168 2.21 -26.74 0.85
CA SER A 168 1.81 -28.15 0.76
C SER A 168 2.61 -28.90 -0.29
N SER A 169 3.10 -30.10 0.05
CA SER A 169 3.82 -30.97 -0.88
C SER A 169 2.97 -31.51 -2.03
N GLN A 170 1.65 -31.35 -1.95
CA GLN A 170 0.68 -31.84 -2.93
C GLN A 170 0.29 -30.80 -3.98
N TYR A 171 0.78 -29.57 -3.83
CA TYR A 171 0.47 -28.48 -4.73
C TYR A 171 1.42 -28.49 -5.94
N CYS A 172 0.83 -28.57 -7.14
CA CYS A 172 1.58 -28.58 -8.39
C CYS A 172 1.80 -27.15 -8.88
N LYS A 173 3.07 -26.74 -8.92
CA LYS A 173 3.50 -25.41 -9.39
C LYS A 173 3.25 -25.28 -10.90
N GLY A 174 2.36 -24.37 -11.28
CA GLY A 174 2.16 -24.00 -12.68
C GLY A 174 3.17 -22.97 -13.17
N GLU A 175 3.09 -22.60 -14.45
CA GLU A 175 3.95 -21.57 -15.07
C GLU A 175 3.83 -20.19 -14.39
N ASN A 176 2.63 -19.84 -13.90
CA ASN A 176 2.36 -18.57 -13.23
C ASN A 176 2.55 -18.62 -11.70
N HIS A 177 3.07 -19.73 -11.16
CA HIS A 177 3.28 -19.92 -9.73
C HIS A 177 4.06 -18.78 -9.06
N PRO A 178 5.15 -18.22 -9.65
CA PRO A 178 5.89 -17.11 -9.03
C PRO A 178 5.02 -15.87 -8.78
N HIS A 179 4.04 -15.58 -9.64
CA HIS A 179 3.13 -14.45 -9.49
C HIS A 179 2.06 -14.69 -8.42
N PHE A 180 1.63 -15.95 -8.27
CA PHE A 180 0.71 -16.37 -7.22
C PHE A 180 1.41 -16.37 -5.86
N GLU A 181 2.54 -17.06 -5.74
CA GLU A 181 3.36 -17.13 -4.54
C GLU A 181 3.73 -15.72 -4.06
N GLY A 182 4.24 -14.86 -4.96
CA GLY A 182 4.54 -13.46 -4.60
C GLY A 182 3.32 -12.68 -4.09
N GLY A 183 2.12 -12.96 -4.61
CA GLY A 183 0.88 -12.38 -4.09
C GLY A 183 0.47 -12.89 -2.71
N VAL A 184 0.67 -14.18 -2.45
CA VAL A 184 0.45 -14.79 -1.12
C VAL A 184 1.43 -14.19 -0.11
N LYS A 185 2.72 -14.15 -0.45
CA LYS A 185 3.79 -13.54 0.36
C LYS A 185 3.49 -12.08 0.71
N LEU A 186 3.11 -11.27 -0.28
CA LEU A 186 2.69 -9.88 -0.06
C LEU A 186 1.54 -9.78 0.95
N GLY A 187 0.47 -10.55 0.76
CA GLY A 187 -0.70 -10.48 1.62
C GLY A 187 -0.43 -10.97 3.04
N VAL A 188 0.18 -12.15 3.19
CA VAL A 188 0.54 -12.72 4.49
C VAL A 188 1.49 -11.79 5.23
N GLY A 189 2.50 -11.28 4.54
CA GLY A 189 3.48 -10.34 5.06
C GLY A 189 2.84 -9.05 5.55
N ALA A 190 2.03 -8.40 4.70
CA ALA A 190 1.33 -7.17 5.03
C ALA A 190 0.38 -7.33 6.22
N PHE A 191 -0.41 -8.41 6.27
CA PHE A 191 -1.33 -8.66 7.39
C PHE A 191 -0.57 -8.89 8.70
N ASN A 192 0.42 -9.78 8.70
CA ASN A 192 1.18 -10.10 9.91
C ASN A 192 1.91 -8.87 10.45
N LEU A 193 2.54 -8.10 9.56
CA LEU A 193 3.23 -6.86 9.93
C LEU A 193 2.23 -5.85 10.49
N THR A 194 1.17 -5.51 9.74
CA THR A 194 0.17 -4.51 10.16
C THR A 194 -0.47 -4.87 11.49
N LEU A 195 -0.88 -6.14 11.67
CA LEU A 195 -1.48 -6.60 12.92
C LEU A 195 -0.49 -6.50 14.09
N SER A 196 0.78 -6.88 13.88
CA SER A 196 1.80 -6.80 14.93
C SER A 196 2.09 -5.38 15.43
N MET A 197 1.76 -4.37 14.62
CA MET A 197 1.98 -2.96 14.93
C MET A 197 0.76 -2.27 15.57
N LEU A 198 -0.39 -2.94 15.66
CA LEU A 198 -1.58 -2.36 16.26
C LEU A 198 -1.39 -2.17 17.78
N PRO A 199 -1.90 -1.07 18.37
CA PRO A 199 -1.90 -0.89 19.81
C PRO A 199 -2.53 -2.07 20.55
N THR A 200 -1.98 -2.44 21.72
CA THR A 200 -2.40 -3.61 22.51
C THR A 200 -3.89 -3.64 22.87
N ARG A 201 -4.55 -2.48 22.92
CA ARG A 201 -6.00 -2.37 23.15
C ARG A 201 -6.80 -2.84 21.94
N ILE A 202 -6.36 -2.50 20.73
CA ILE A 202 -6.99 -2.93 19.48
C ILE A 202 -6.65 -4.40 19.22
N LEU A 203 -5.39 -4.80 19.46
CA LEU A 203 -4.97 -6.21 19.37
C LEU A 203 -5.82 -7.13 20.23
N ARG A 204 -6.06 -6.80 21.51
CA ARG A 204 -6.90 -7.62 22.39
C ARG A 204 -8.32 -7.85 21.85
N LEU A 205 -8.90 -6.85 21.18
CA LEU A 205 -10.22 -6.97 20.54
C LEU A 205 -10.16 -7.88 19.31
N LEU A 206 -9.06 -7.87 18.56
CA LEU A 206 -8.88 -8.67 17.35
C LEU A 206 -8.43 -10.11 17.66
N GLU A 207 -7.58 -10.31 18.68
CA GLU A 207 -7.13 -11.62 19.20
C GLU A 207 -8.29 -12.46 19.68
N PHE A 208 -9.26 -11.85 20.37
CA PHE A 208 -10.50 -12.51 20.77
C PHE A 208 -11.29 -13.09 19.57
N VAL A 209 -11.12 -12.49 18.39
CA VAL A 209 -11.76 -12.90 17.14
C VAL A 209 -10.81 -13.80 16.30
N GLY A 210 -9.61 -14.12 16.80
CA GLY A 210 -8.66 -15.05 16.18
C GLY A 210 -7.58 -14.40 15.30
N PHE A 211 -7.34 -13.09 15.44
CA PHE A 211 -6.19 -12.44 14.82
C PHE A 211 -4.95 -12.56 15.69
N SER A 212 -3.84 -13.00 15.11
CA SER A 212 -2.51 -12.78 15.67
C SER A 212 -1.59 -12.34 14.54
N GLY A 213 -0.81 -11.30 14.79
CA GLY A 213 0.23 -10.82 13.89
C GLY A 213 1.59 -11.21 14.42
N ASN A 214 2.40 -11.86 13.60
CA ASN A 214 3.80 -12.12 13.91
C ASN A 214 4.68 -11.21 13.05
N LYS A 215 5.30 -10.21 13.69
CA LYS A 215 6.14 -9.21 13.00
C LYS A 215 7.26 -9.87 12.19
N ASP A 216 8.03 -10.76 12.82
CA ASP A 216 9.22 -11.36 12.20
C ASP A 216 8.83 -12.28 11.04
N TYR A 217 7.74 -13.04 11.20
CA TYR A 217 7.16 -13.79 10.08
C TYR A 217 6.68 -12.87 8.96
N GLY A 218 6.03 -11.76 9.31
CA GLY A 218 5.56 -10.76 8.35
C GLY A 218 6.69 -10.18 7.50
N LEU A 219 7.81 -9.81 8.15
CA LEU A 219 9.01 -9.32 7.48
C LEU A 219 9.64 -10.39 6.57
N LEU A 220 9.80 -11.62 7.07
CA LEU A 220 10.33 -12.73 6.27
C LEU A 220 9.51 -12.96 5.00
N GLN A 221 8.17 -12.98 5.11
CA GLN A 221 7.31 -13.17 3.94
C GLN A 221 7.44 -12.03 2.93
N LEU A 222 7.57 -10.78 3.39
CA LEU A 222 7.80 -9.64 2.50
C LEU A 222 9.17 -9.71 1.83
N GLU A 223 10.22 -10.11 2.54
CA GLU A 223 11.59 -10.26 2.01
C GLU A 223 11.66 -11.35 0.93
N GLU A 224 11.03 -12.50 1.17
CA GLU A 224 10.88 -13.58 0.18
C GLU A 224 10.08 -13.09 -1.05
N GLY A 225 8.98 -12.38 -0.82
CA GLY A 225 8.15 -11.82 -1.90
C GLY A 225 8.85 -10.74 -2.72
N ALA A 226 9.74 -9.95 -2.08
CA ALA A 226 10.55 -8.92 -2.73
C ALA A 226 11.69 -9.52 -3.57
N SER A 227 12.27 -10.64 -3.11
CA SER A 227 13.35 -11.35 -3.81
C SER A 227 12.84 -12.18 -4.99
N GLY A 228 11.55 -12.52 -5.01
CA GLY A 228 10.93 -13.30 -6.07
C GLY A 228 10.73 -12.53 -7.38
N HIS A 229 10.68 -13.25 -8.51
CA HIS A 229 10.32 -12.71 -9.82
C HIS A 229 8.81 -12.60 -9.99
N SER A 230 8.17 -11.78 -9.15
CA SER A 230 6.73 -11.55 -9.20
C SER A 230 6.41 -10.11 -9.60
N PHE A 231 5.32 -9.93 -10.32
CA PHE A 231 4.72 -8.61 -10.60
C PHE A 231 4.49 -7.77 -9.32
N ARG A 232 4.30 -8.45 -8.17
CA ARG A 232 4.01 -7.82 -6.87
C ARG A 232 5.26 -7.56 -6.02
N ALA A 233 6.45 -7.96 -6.49
CA ALA A 233 7.69 -7.82 -5.73
C ALA A 233 7.96 -6.37 -5.34
N VAL A 234 7.68 -5.41 -6.23
CA VAL A 234 7.85 -3.98 -5.91
C VAL A 234 6.95 -3.51 -4.77
N LEU A 235 5.75 -4.07 -4.61
CA LEU A 235 4.86 -3.72 -3.50
C LEU A 235 5.42 -4.24 -2.17
N CYS A 236 6.03 -5.43 -2.18
CA CYS A 236 6.76 -5.96 -1.02
C CYS A 236 7.93 -5.04 -0.65
N VAL A 237 8.71 -4.61 -1.63
CA VAL A 237 9.84 -3.68 -1.43
C VAL A 237 9.35 -2.33 -0.87
N MET A 238 8.28 -1.76 -1.44
CA MET A 238 7.70 -0.52 -0.93
C MET A 238 7.23 -0.65 0.52
N LEU A 239 6.59 -1.77 0.90
CA LEU A 239 6.16 -2.01 2.28
C LEU A 239 7.35 -2.18 3.24
N LEU A 240 8.40 -2.89 2.84
CA LEU A 240 9.63 -3.03 3.63
C LEU A 240 10.34 -1.69 3.80
N LEU A 241 10.44 -0.88 2.74
CA LEU A 241 10.98 0.47 2.81
C LEU A 241 10.16 1.33 3.78
N CYS A 242 8.83 1.37 3.64
CA CYS A 242 7.95 2.06 4.58
C CYS A 242 8.15 1.60 6.03
N TYR A 243 8.32 0.29 6.24
CA TYR A 243 8.58 -0.27 7.57
C TYR A 243 9.88 0.28 8.16
N HIS A 244 10.98 0.14 7.43
CA HIS A 244 12.30 0.53 7.92
C HIS A 244 12.49 2.05 8.03
N THR A 245 11.82 2.85 7.19
CA THR A 245 12.06 4.30 7.13
C THR A 245 11.01 5.17 7.84
N PHE A 246 9.82 4.63 8.14
CA PHE A 246 8.72 5.37 8.78
C PHE A 246 8.15 4.65 10.00
N LEU A 247 7.69 3.41 9.83
CA LEU A 247 6.87 2.76 10.87
C LEU A 247 7.65 2.47 12.15
N THR A 248 8.93 2.09 12.04
CA THR A 248 9.81 1.88 13.20
C THR A 248 9.95 3.12 14.08
N PHE A 249 9.94 4.31 13.48
CA PHE A 249 10.01 5.62 14.17
C PHE A 249 8.67 6.01 14.78
N VAL A 250 7.58 5.89 14.02
CA VAL A 250 6.22 6.21 14.52
C VAL A 250 5.86 5.34 15.73
N LEU A 251 6.29 4.08 15.74
CA LEU A 251 6.05 3.15 16.83
C LEU A 251 7.05 3.29 17.99
N GLY A 252 8.06 4.17 17.89
CA GLY A 252 9.07 4.38 18.92
C GLY A 252 9.98 3.18 19.16
N THR A 253 10.05 2.24 18.23
CA THR A 253 10.86 1.01 18.40
C THR A 253 12.35 1.22 18.14
N GLY A 254 12.72 2.23 17.34
CA GLY A 254 14.11 2.66 17.12
C GLY A 254 15.06 1.65 16.46
N ASN A 255 14.63 0.39 16.28
CA ASN A 255 15.42 -0.67 15.65
C ASN A 255 15.37 -0.53 14.12
N VAL A 256 16.21 0.35 13.60
CA VAL A 256 16.29 0.63 12.15
C VAL A 256 17.39 -0.23 11.53
N ASN A 257 17.03 -0.99 10.50
CA ASN A 257 18.01 -1.65 9.64
C ASN A 257 18.23 -0.81 8.38
N ILE A 258 19.12 0.17 8.47
CA ILE A 258 19.43 1.09 7.35
C ILE A 258 20.06 0.30 6.20
N GLU A 259 20.94 -0.67 6.50
CA GLU A 259 21.63 -1.48 5.50
C GLU A 259 20.64 -2.27 4.63
N GLU A 260 19.61 -2.86 5.25
CA GLU A 260 18.58 -3.57 4.48
C GLU A 260 17.72 -2.61 3.64
N ALA A 261 17.35 -1.45 4.17
CA ALA A 261 16.64 -0.43 3.39
C ALA A 261 17.45 0.03 2.15
N GLU A 262 18.76 0.24 2.30
CA GLU A 262 19.64 0.58 1.17
C GLU A 262 19.77 -0.56 0.16
N LYS A 263 19.91 -1.80 0.65
CA LYS A 263 20.00 -3.00 -0.19
C LYS A 263 18.73 -3.22 -1.01
N LEU A 264 17.56 -3.01 -0.39
CA LEU A 264 16.27 -3.07 -1.07
C LEU A 264 16.11 -1.97 -2.13
N LEU A 265 16.58 -0.75 -1.83
CA LEU A 265 16.39 0.41 -2.70
C LEU A 265 17.35 0.44 -3.90
N LYS A 266 18.60 0.00 -3.73
CA LYS A 266 19.67 0.13 -4.73
C LYS A 266 19.33 -0.43 -6.12
N PRO A 267 18.73 -1.62 -6.28
CA PRO A 267 18.33 -2.12 -7.59
C PRO A 267 17.31 -1.22 -8.30
N TYR A 268 16.40 -0.61 -7.55
CA TYR A 268 15.36 0.27 -8.09
C TYR A 268 15.89 1.65 -8.45
N LEU A 269 16.85 2.20 -7.71
CA LEU A 269 17.56 3.42 -8.14
C LEU A 269 18.36 3.19 -9.43
N ASN A 270 18.96 2.01 -9.60
CA ASN A 270 19.66 1.68 -10.84
C ASN A 270 18.70 1.53 -12.03
N ARG A 271 17.55 0.88 -11.81
CA ARG A 271 16.55 0.64 -12.86
C ARG A 271 15.72 1.89 -13.18
N TYR A 272 15.42 2.71 -12.18
CA TYR A 272 14.57 3.89 -12.26
C TYR A 272 15.27 5.10 -11.63
N PRO A 273 16.36 5.62 -12.24
CA PRO A 273 17.19 6.66 -11.63
C PRO A 273 16.46 7.98 -11.38
N LYS A 274 15.36 8.24 -12.10
CA LYS A 274 14.48 9.40 -11.89
C LYS A 274 13.14 9.04 -11.26
N GLY A 275 12.93 7.81 -10.82
CA GLY A 275 11.65 7.42 -10.22
C GLY A 275 11.41 8.14 -8.90
N ALA A 276 10.37 8.99 -8.83
CA ALA A 276 10.11 9.87 -7.69
C ALA A 276 9.96 9.08 -6.37
N ILE A 277 9.29 7.92 -6.41
CA ILE A 277 9.12 7.05 -5.24
C ILE A 277 10.48 6.63 -4.66
N PHE A 278 11.42 6.23 -5.53
CA PHE A 278 12.71 5.72 -5.09
C PHE A 278 13.66 6.85 -4.67
N LEU A 279 13.61 8.00 -5.34
CA LEU A 279 14.33 9.21 -4.92
C LEU A 279 13.86 9.69 -3.54
N PHE A 280 12.54 9.66 -3.28
CA PHE A 280 11.98 9.99 -1.97
C PHE A 280 12.51 9.06 -0.88
N PHE A 281 12.49 7.74 -1.10
CA PHE A 281 13.06 6.79 -0.12
C PHE A 281 14.58 6.97 0.04
N ALA A 282 15.31 7.33 -1.02
CA ALA A 282 16.74 7.63 -0.93
C ALA A 282 17.00 8.84 -0.03
N GLY A 283 16.23 9.93 -0.22
CA GLY A 283 16.29 11.10 0.66
C GLY A 283 15.97 10.74 2.10
N ARG A 284 14.92 9.95 2.32
CA ARG A 284 14.51 9.51 3.66
C ARG A 284 15.58 8.69 4.37
N ILE A 285 16.27 7.79 3.67
CA ILE A 285 17.39 7.03 4.22
C ILE A 285 18.53 7.97 4.64
N GLU A 286 18.85 8.99 3.83
CA GLU A 286 19.88 9.98 4.19
C GLU A 286 19.48 10.83 5.40
N VAL A 287 18.20 11.17 5.57
CA VAL A 287 17.70 11.82 6.81
C VAL A 287 17.98 10.94 8.02
N ILE A 288 17.66 9.65 7.92
CA ILE A 288 17.84 8.69 9.01
C ILE A 288 19.32 8.51 9.39
N LYS A 289 20.22 8.55 8.40
CA LYS A 289 21.67 8.54 8.63
C LYS A 289 22.20 9.84 9.24
N GLY A 290 21.41 10.91 9.25
CA GLY A 290 21.84 12.25 9.67
C GLY A 290 22.58 13.03 8.58
N ASN A 291 22.61 12.54 7.34
CA ASN A 291 23.25 13.20 6.20
C ASN A 291 22.31 14.24 5.57
N ILE A 292 21.96 15.28 6.33
CA ILE A 292 20.87 16.20 5.98
C ILE A 292 21.10 16.93 4.64
N ASP A 293 22.34 17.32 4.32
CA ASP A 293 22.65 17.96 3.03
C ASP A 293 22.45 17.03 1.84
N ALA A 294 22.72 15.73 2.00
CA ALA A 294 22.44 14.74 0.96
C ALA A 294 20.93 14.51 0.83
N ALA A 295 20.21 14.44 1.95
CA ALA A 295 18.76 14.30 1.96
C ALA A 295 18.06 15.45 1.21
N ILE A 296 18.45 16.70 1.48
CA ILE A 296 17.90 17.88 0.80
C ILE A 296 18.05 17.75 -0.72
N ARG A 297 19.27 17.45 -1.21
CA ARG A 297 19.50 17.26 -2.65
C ARG A 297 18.62 16.17 -3.25
N ARG A 298 18.43 15.05 -2.55
CA ARG A 298 17.57 13.95 -3.03
C ARG A 298 16.09 14.35 -3.11
N PHE A 299 15.59 15.10 -2.14
CA PHE A 299 14.21 15.57 -2.17
C PHE A 299 13.99 16.63 -3.25
N GLU A 300 14.96 17.52 -3.47
CA GLU A 300 14.94 18.48 -4.58
C GLU A 300 14.96 17.74 -5.94
N GLU A 301 15.87 16.77 -6.13
CA GLU A 301 15.90 15.88 -7.31
C GLU A 301 14.54 15.17 -7.53
N CYS A 302 13.91 14.70 -6.46
CA CYS A 302 12.60 14.06 -6.50
C CYS A 302 11.49 15.04 -6.98
N CYS A 303 11.52 16.27 -6.50
CA CYS A 303 10.59 17.32 -6.94
C CYS A 303 10.80 17.68 -8.42
N GLU A 304 12.04 17.73 -8.89
CA GLU A 304 12.37 18.01 -10.29
C GLU A 304 11.99 16.86 -11.23
N ALA A 305 12.00 15.62 -10.75
CA ALA A 305 11.81 14.42 -11.58
C ALA A 305 10.41 14.29 -12.19
N GLN A 306 9.39 14.97 -11.66
CA GLN A 306 8.02 14.94 -12.16
C GLN A 306 7.23 16.19 -11.77
N GLN A 307 6.26 16.62 -12.56
CA GLN A 307 5.40 17.79 -12.28
C GLN A 307 3.89 17.47 -12.32
N HIS A 308 3.53 16.20 -12.49
CA HIS A 308 2.14 15.79 -12.69
C HIS A 308 1.41 15.57 -11.36
N TRP A 309 2.08 14.96 -10.39
CA TRP A 309 1.50 14.57 -9.10
C TRP A 309 2.12 15.43 -7.99
N LYS A 310 1.50 16.58 -7.72
CA LYS A 310 1.91 17.52 -6.67
C LYS A 310 2.03 16.87 -5.28
N GLN A 311 1.35 15.74 -5.05
CA GLN A 311 1.33 15.05 -3.76
C GLN A 311 2.68 14.39 -3.44
N PHE A 312 3.42 13.95 -4.46
CA PHE A 312 4.82 13.54 -4.27
C PHE A 312 5.70 14.73 -3.85
N HIS A 313 5.45 15.92 -4.40
CA HIS A 313 6.13 17.15 -3.97
C HIS A 313 5.79 17.49 -2.52
N HIS A 314 4.53 17.37 -2.13
CA HIS A 314 4.10 17.64 -0.75
C HIS A 314 4.80 16.71 0.25
N MET A 315 5.00 15.43 -0.09
CA MET A 315 5.81 14.53 0.74
C MET A 315 7.27 15.01 0.85
N CYS A 316 7.87 15.44 -0.26
CA CYS A 316 9.22 16.00 -0.26
C CYS A 316 9.31 17.31 0.53
N TYR A 317 8.32 18.20 0.40
CA TYR A 317 8.26 19.47 1.14
C TYR A 317 8.15 19.24 2.64
N TRP A 318 7.42 18.20 3.07
CA TRP A 318 7.38 17.80 4.47
C TRP A 318 8.76 17.40 4.99
N GLU A 319 9.48 16.53 4.27
CA GLU A 319 10.82 16.13 4.70
C GLU A 319 11.84 17.27 4.58
N LEU A 320 11.75 18.12 3.56
CA LEU A 320 12.58 19.33 3.40
C LEU A 320 12.36 20.31 4.54
N MET A 321 11.11 20.56 4.95
CA MET A 321 10.77 21.37 6.11
C MET A 321 11.55 20.89 7.35
N TRP A 322 11.55 19.58 7.62
CA TRP A 322 12.29 19.00 8.75
C TRP A 322 13.81 19.04 8.55
N CYS A 323 14.32 18.79 7.34
CA CYS A 323 15.75 18.91 7.05
C CYS A 323 16.28 20.31 7.33
N PHE A 324 15.58 21.35 6.86
CA PHE A 324 15.94 22.74 7.14
C PHE A 324 15.79 23.10 8.62
N THR A 325 14.81 22.50 9.30
CA THR A 325 14.63 22.64 10.75
C THR A 325 15.82 22.10 11.52
N TYR A 326 16.30 20.90 11.17
CA TYR A 326 17.48 20.30 11.80
C TYR A 326 18.75 21.14 11.57
N LYS A 327 18.83 21.88 10.46
CA LYS A 327 19.93 22.81 10.18
C LYS A 327 19.75 24.20 10.82
N GLY A 328 18.63 24.46 11.51
CA GLY A 328 18.31 25.78 12.07
C GLY A 328 17.99 26.85 11.02
N GLN A 329 17.65 26.45 9.79
CA GLN A 329 17.30 27.36 8.69
C GLN A 329 15.80 27.68 8.74
N TRP A 330 15.40 28.53 9.69
CA TRP A 330 14.00 28.80 10.01
C TRP A 330 13.20 29.40 8.86
N LYS A 331 13.80 30.26 8.02
CA LYS A 331 13.14 30.86 6.85
C LYS A 331 12.71 29.83 5.80
N MET A 332 13.58 28.87 5.50
CA MET A 332 13.26 27.79 4.56
C MET A 332 12.24 26.84 5.17
N SER A 333 12.39 26.50 6.45
CA SER A 333 11.43 25.66 7.18
C SER A 333 10.03 26.28 7.18
N TYR A 334 9.95 27.59 7.44
CA TYR A 334 8.73 28.39 7.35
C TYR A 334 8.11 28.36 5.95
N PHE A 335 8.93 28.56 4.90
CA PHE A 335 8.45 28.54 3.52
C PHE A 335 7.76 27.22 3.16
N TYR A 336 8.36 26.08 3.49
CA TYR A 336 7.73 24.78 3.23
C TYR A 336 6.48 24.54 4.10
N ALA A 337 6.48 24.98 5.36
CA ALA A 337 5.30 24.89 6.22
C ALA A 337 4.13 25.72 5.68
N ASP A 338 4.40 26.94 5.20
CA ASP A 338 3.41 27.80 4.57
C ASP A 338 2.87 27.19 3.27
N LEU A 339 3.75 26.68 2.41
CA LEU A 339 3.36 26.01 1.16
C LEU A 339 2.45 24.80 1.42
N LEU A 340 2.82 23.95 2.39
CA LEU A 340 2.00 22.82 2.81
C LEU A 340 0.66 23.25 3.41
N SER A 341 0.62 24.31 4.22
CA SER A 341 -0.62 24.83 4.81
C SER A 341 -1.64 25.30 3.77
N LYS A 342 -1.14 25.82 2.63
CA LYS A 342 -1.95 26.34 1.53
C LYS A 342 -2.39 25.25 0.58
N GLU A 343 -1.48 24.35 0.21
CA GLU A 343 -1.72 23.39 -0.87
C GLU A 343 -2.19 22.02 -0.42
N ASN A 344 -1.78 21.57 0.77
CA ASN A 344 -2.05 20.23 1.25
C ASN A 344 -3.33 20.23 2.11
N CYS A 345 -4.22 19.28 1.81
CA CYS A 345 -5.48 19.12 2.53
C CYS A 345 -5.33 18.37 3.86
N TRP A 346 -4.20 17.69 4.06
CA TRP A 346 -3.94 16.87 5.24
C TRP A 346 -3.33 17.69 6.38
N SER A 347 -3.73 17.41 7.62
CA SER A 347 -3.15 17.97 8.85
C SER A 347 -2.88 19.49 8.83
N LYS A 348 -3.80 20.30 8.30
CA LYS A 348 -3.63 21.77 8.20
C LYS A 348 -3.22 22.42 9.52
N ALA A 349 -3.85 21.99 10.61
CA ALA A 349 -3.51 22.39 11.98
C ALA A 349 -2.01 22.22 12.29
N THR A 350 -1.42 21.08 11.91
CA THR A 350 0.01 20.82 12.08
C THR A 350 0.85 21.79 11.27
N TYR A 351 0.52 22.03 10.00
CA TYR A 351 1.32 22.95 9.17
C TYR A 351 1.26 24.39 9.67
N ILE A 352 0.08 24.86 10.09
CA ILE A 352 -0.10 26.19 10.67
C ILE A 352 0.68 26.30 11.99
N TYR A 353 0.60 25.26 12.84
CA TYR A 353 1.35 25.22 14.09
C TYR A 353 2.86 25.29 13.84
N MET A 354 3.38 24.48 12.91
CA MET A 354 4.80 24.50 12.55
C MET A 354 5.22 25.84 11.95
N LYS A 355 4.36 26.44 11.10
CA LYS A 355 4.57 27.78 10.54
C LYS A 355 4.73 28.82 11.66
N ALA A 356 3.84 28.82 12.65
CA ALA A 356 3.91 29.69 13.82
C ALA A 356 5.18 29.44 14.66
N ALA A 357 5.51 28.17 14.89
CA ALA A 357 6.70 27.76 15.62
C ALA A 357 7.98 28.26 14.94
N TYR A 358 8.13 28.08 13.62
CA TYR A 358 9.30 28.60 12.90
C TYR A 358 9.38 30.12 12.92
N LEU A 359 8.24 30.82 12.78
CA LEU A 359 8.21 32.27 12.85
C LEU A 359 8.68 32.79 14.21
N SER A 360 8.32 32.10 15.31
CA SER A 360 8.78 32.43 16.66
C SER A 360 10.30 32.27 16.88
N MET A 361 10.97 31.51 16.01
CA MET A 361 12.42 31.31 16.06
C MET A 361 13.21 32.40 15.33
N PHE A 362 12.54 33.33 14.65
CA PHE A 362 13.20 34.42 13.92
C PHE A 362 13.75 35.46 14.90
N GLY A 363 14.87 36.08 14.54
CA GLY A 363 15.40 37.21 15.30
C GLY A 363 14.41 38.40 15.34
N LYS A 364 14.44 39.20 16.41
CA LYS A 364 13.52 40.35 16.59
C LYS A 364 13.55 41.37 15.45
N GLU A 365 14.69 41.47 14.77
CA GLU A 365 14.91 42.40 13.65
C GLU A 365 14.74 41.72 12.28
N GLU A 366 14.50 40.41 12.25
CA GLU A 366 14.30 39.70 11.00
C GLU A 366 12.91 39.97 10.44
N TYR A 367 12.85 40.26 9.14
CA TYR A 367 11.60 40.47 8.44
C TYR A 367 10.72 39.22 8.48
N LYS A 368 9.49 39.38 8.97
CA LYS A 368 8.45 38.35 8.96
C LYS A 368 7.86 38.22 7.54
N PRO A 369 8.01 37.06 6.87
CA PRO A 369 7.47 36.88 5.53
C PRO A 369 5.94 36.99 5.52
N PHE A 370 5.39 37.60 4.47
CA PHE A 370 3.94 37.69 4.21
C PHE A 370 3.09 38.43 5.27
N GLY A 371 3.73 39.11 6.23
CA GLY A 371 3.02 39.85 7.28
C GLY A 371 2.31 38.97 8.31
N ASP A 372 2.63 37.69 8.35
CA ASP A 372 2.08 36.75 9.32
C ASP A 372 2.56 37.09 10.75
N ASP A 373 1.69 36.85 11.74
CA ASP A 373 1.98 37.00 13.17
C ASP A 373 1.89 35.64 13.88
N GLU A 374 2.95 35.26 14.62
CA GLU A 374 3.03 33.97 15.28
C GLU A 374 1.95 33.76 16.35
N VAL A 375 1.55 34.82 17.07
CA VAL A 375 0.54 34.70 18.13
C VAL A 375 -0.84 34.46 17.52
N GLU A 376 -1.16 35.15 16.43
CA GLU A 376 -2.40 34.91 15.69
C GLU A 376 -2.44 33.51 15.09
N LEU A 377 -1.34 33.05 14.48
CA LEU A 377 -1.25 31.71 13.91
C LEU A 377 -1.40 30.62 14.99
N PHE A 378 -0.77 30.78 16.16
CA PHE A 378 -0.94 29.84 17.28
C PHE A 378 -2.37 29.81 17.82
N ARG A 379 -3.11 30.92 17.78
CA ARG A 379 -4.52 30.97 18.21
C ARG A 379 -5.48 30.31 17.22
N TRP A 380 -5.06 30.17 15.96
CA TRP A 380 -5.90 29.61 14.90
C TRP A 380 -5.92 28.08 14.88
N VAL A 381 -4.90 27.45 15.49
CA VAL A 381 -4.79 25.99 15.71
C VAL A 381 -5.41 25.63 17.05
#